data_AF-A0AAD3TV42-F1
#
_entry.id   AF-A0AAD3TV42-F1
#
_cell.length_a   1.000
_cell.length_b   1.000
_cell.length_c   1.000
_cell.angle_alpha   90.00
_cell.angle_beta   90.00
_cell.angle_gamma   90.00
#
_symmetry.space_group_name_H-M   'P 1'
#
loop_
_entity.id
_entity.type
_entity.pdbx_description
1 polymer ?
#
loop_
_entity_poly.entity_id
_entity_poly.type
_entity_poly.pdbx_seq_one_letter_code
_entity_poly.pdbx_strand_id
1 'polypeptide(L)'
;MPRASSSRSHAARTCIACKRGKRRCELPSTSQRVEGGVTLMLEDSCTRCRRLQAPCILDATYRYAHLHTLTIAPTPPAPITDESTVPVKVDLYTHPKSVDDYQQFFPRYLPFTLMNDFYVHTAAKLPKHPCLMDTPDVEFDSLVSDEHAKLASEWAEEHVTWWLPFTPSIAQVRELRRAGDTSSTLLFLEAAQCDLALQHAAFPVSPANADKVATWAARYCQQLLANPTGQYVTAAFLLAAWFLPLLPDNSVFRELATYALRSCEGDTFESRISRVCASALLGGALLDNDESFCDQSAALQLPSVAELDALATEIETATTLTNRQKAACHGIILRCHSWIVMKKCLIDVRDAQLSDESEPRQLSRIDDARIEFTNANRGLCNRRRAVLSTSHLAAWLEFESCALDLLISGMLLHFTLGDNFTPQSFYDVSTCRAGSEALQTFVRVHGPINAESTECLLAALANLPTKDVLYPTTLTFAYAMRGVIMALEIHATSFKLWREPPPREPVWNLLLRTADDTLRRLKGGGGQVAAPPQPTSLANGFEPDAGFESQGFDPMVASFAAWIAGINWNQFVMPE
;
A
#
# COMPACT_ATOMS: atom_id res chain seq x y z
N MET A 1 46.14 48.88 2.70
CA MET A 1 44.80 48.63 2.12
C MET A 1 44.37 47.23 2.50
N PRO A 2 43.19 47.05 3.11
CA PRO A 2 42.71 45.73 3.51
C PRO A 2 42.27 44.92 2.28
N ARG A 3 42.67 43.64 2.25
CA ARG A 3 42.28 42.66 1.23
C ARG A 3 40.76 42.47 1.25
N ALA A 4 40.13 42.58 0.08
CA ALA A 4 38.74 42.19 -0.12
C ALA A 4 38.55 40.74 0.34
N SER A 5 37.52 40.50 1.17
CA SER A 5 37.12 39.18 1.61
C SER A 5 36.84 38.30 0.41
N SER A 6 37.65 37.26 0.20
CA SER A 6 37.29 36.18 -0.72
C SER A 6 35.98 35.59 -0.21
N SER A 7 34.89 35.80 -0.95
CA SER A 7 33.64 35.09 -0.71
C SER A 7 33.98 33.60 -0.79
N ARG A 8 33.90 32.92 0.36
CA ARG A 8 34.01 31.46 0.42
C ARG A 8 32.96 30.93 -0.56
N SER A 9 33.40 30.33 -1.66
CA SER A 9 32.47 29.77 -2.63
C SER A 9 31.70 28.65 -1.95
N HIS A 10 30.40 28.84 -1.78
CA HIS A 10 29.47 27.80 -1.36
C HIS A 10 29.46 26.70 -2.43
N ALA A 11 30.38 25.73 -2.31
CA ALA A 11 30.47 24.56 -3.17
C ALA A 11 29.26 23.59 -3.00
N ALA A 12 28.31 23.92 -2.14
CA ALA A 12 27.20 23.05 -1.72
C ALA A 12 25.92 23.15 -2.59
N ARG A 13 25.89 24.00 -3.63
CA ARG A 13 24.76 24.04 -4.59
C ARG A 13 25.29 24.03 -6.02
N THR A 14 25.18 22.88 -6.67
CA THR A 14 25.58 22.71 -8.08
C THR A 14 24.41 22.19 -8.89
N CYS A 15 24.21 22.68 -10.11
CA CYS A 15 23.22 22.09 -11.01
C CYS A 15 23.67 20.70 -11.50
N ILE A 16 22.71 19.85 -11.87
CA ILE A 16 22.95 18.46 -12.31
C ILE A 16 23.97 18.41 -13.47
N ALA A 17 23.87 19.35 -14.44
CA ALA A 17 24.78 19.41 -15.58
C ALA A 17 26.23 19.73 -15.17
N CYS A 18 26.44 20.68 -14.26
CA CYS A 18 27.78 21.03 -13.77
C CYS A 18 28.35 19.93 -12.86
N LYS A 19 27.50 19.25 -12.07
CA LYS A 19 27.87 18.11 -11.23
C LYS A 19 28.34 16.92 -12.06
N ARG A 20 27.59 16.51 -13.09
CA ARG A 20 27.97 15.45 -14.03
C ARG A 20 29.28 15.77 -14.76
N GLY A 21 29.50 17.04 -15.09
CA GLY A 21 30.73 17.50 -15.71
C GLY A 21 31.92 17.65 -14.76
N LYS A 22 31.76 17.41 -13.44
CA LYS A 22 32.74 17.69 -12.37
C LYS A 22 33.30 19.11 -12.44
N ARG A 23 32.45 20.10 -12.68
CA ARG A 23 32.86 21.50 -12.92
C ARG A 23 32.18 22.44 -11.95
N ARG A 24 32.87 23.54 -11.64
CA ARG A 24 32.37 24.55 -10.70
C ARG A 24 31.10 25.21 -11.26
N CYS A 25 30.07 25.27 -10.42
CA CYS A 25 28.81 25.91 -10.73
C CYS A 25 28.77 27.29 -10.07
N GLU A 26 28.51 28.34 -10.86
CA GLU A 26 28.37 29.72 -10.37
C GLU A 26 26.92 30.13 -10.56
N LEU A 27 26.12 29.99 -9.50
CA LEU A 27 24.69 30.30 -9.49
C LEU A 27 24.46 31.76 -9.06
N PRO A 28 23.53 32.49 -9.71
CA PRO A 28 23.05 33.77 -9.22
C PRO A 28 22.43 33.66 -7.81
N SER A 29 22.46 34.76 -7.06
CA SER A 29 21.91 34.82 -5.70
C SER A 29 20.40 34.58 -5.65
N THR A 30 19.67 34.97 -6.70
CA THR A 30 18.22 34.77 -6.85
C THR A 30 17.84 33.29 -6.89
N SER A 31 18.66 32.48 -7.56
CA SER A 31 18.48 31.04 -7.75
C SER A 31 18.66 30.24 -6.45
N GLN A 32 19.27 30.82 -5.42
CA GLN A 32 19.46 30.16 -4.12
C GLN A 32 18.16 30.00 -3.33
N ARG A 33 17.10 30.73 -3.71
CA ARG A 33 15.79 30.68 -3.06
C ARG A 33 14.85 29.65 -3.71
N VAL A 34 15.19 29.15 -4.89
CA VAL A 34 14.39 28.19 -5.64
C VAL A 34 14.59 26.77 -5.11
N GLU A 35 13.52 25.98 -5.08
CA GLU A 35 13.53 24.58 -4.63
C GLU A 35 14.35 23.68 -5.57
N GLY A 36 14.94 22.62 -5.01
CA GLY A 36 15.74 21.66 -5.77
C GLY A 36 14.86 20.77 -6.66
N GLY A 37 15.41 20.28 -7.77
CA GLY A 37 14.69 19.46 -8.75
C GLY A 37 13.97 20.27 -9.84
N VAL A 38 13.88 21.59 -9.69
CA VAL A 38 13.23 22.48 -10.67
C VAL A 38 14.25 22.97 -11.72
N THR A 39 13.83 23.00 -12.98
CA THR A 39 14.60 23.64 -14.07
C THR A 39 14.57 25.15 -13.90
N LEU A 40 15.73 25.77 -13.77
CA LEU A 40 15.87 27.21 -13.62
C LEU A 40 15.59 27.94 -14.95
N MET A 41 14.94 29.09 -14.82
CA MET A 41 14.81 30.06 -15.92
C MET A 41 16.21 30.56 -16.36
N LEU A 42 16.30 31.14 -17.56
CA LEU A 42 17.60 31.51 -18.16
C LEU A 42 18.35 32.55 -17.31
N GLU A 43 17.62 33.52 -16.74
CA GLU A 43 18.15 34.54 -15.82
C GLU A 43 18.67 33.99 -14.49
N ASP A 44 18.15 32.84 -14.05
CA ASP A 44 18.56 32.14 -12.82
C ASP A 44 19.54 31.00 -13.09
N SER A 45 19.71 30.59 -14.34
CA SER A 45 20.65 29.53 -14.71
C SER A 45 22.09 29.93 -14.37
N CYS A 46 22.90 28.95 -13.96
CA CYS A 46 24.32 29.20 -13.72
C CYS A 46 25.03 29.72 -14.99
N THR A 47 26.10 30.51 -14.80
CA THR A 47 26.83 31.19 -15.89
C THR A 47 27.18 30.25 -17.05
N ARG A 48 27.54 29.01 -16.74
CA ARG A 48 27.91 28.00 -17.73
C ARG A 48 26.71 27.45 -18.51
N CYS A 49 25.64 27.03 -17.83
CA CYS A 49 24.44 26.51 -18.49
C CYS A 49 23.80 27.58 -19.38
N ARG A 50 23.81 28.84 -18.92
CA ARG A 50 23.36 29.99 -19.72
C ARG A 50 24.17 30.17 -21.00
N ARG A 51 25.50 30.12 -20.92
CA ARG A 51 26.39 30.22 -22.10
C ARG A 51 26.20 29.06 -23.08
N LEU A 52 25.94 27.85 -22.56
CA LEU A 52 25.74 26.65 -23.37
C LEU A 52 24.29 26.49 -23.86
N GLN A 53 23.39 27.41 -23.50
CA GLN A 53 21.94 27.30 -23.72
C GLN A 53 21.37 25.93 -23.29
N ALA A 54 21.93 25.35 -22.23
CA ALA A 54 21.53 24.04 -21.73
C ALA A 54 20.66 24.19 -20.46
N PRO A 55 19.67 23.31 -20.26
CA PRO A 55 18.79 23.37 -19.09
C PRO A 55 19.57 23.23 -17.78
N CYS A 56 19.29 24.13 -16.82
CA CYS A 56 20.00 24.21 -15.54
C CYS A 56 19.09 23.74 -14.41
N ILE A 57 19.29 22.53 -13.87
CA ILE A 57 18.42 21.96 -12.81
C ILE A 57 19.19 21.92 -11.49
N LEU A 58 18.64 22.51 -10.42
CA LEU A 58 19.26 22.54 -9.09
C LEU A 58 19.20 21.17 -8.41
N ASP A 59 20.31 20.74 -7.80
CA ASP A 59 20.37 19.49 -7.03
C ASP A 59 19.79 19.67 -5.62
N ALA A 60 18.83 18.81 -5.22
CA ALA A 60 18.06 18.92 -3.98
C ALA A 60 18.74 18.28 -2.76
N THR A 61 19.86 17.58 -2.93
CA THR A 61 20.42 16.67 -1.92
C THR A 61 20.97 17.30 -0.62
N TYR A 62 21.12 18.63 -0.51
CA TYR A 62 21.95 19.23 0.57
C TYR A 62 21.24 20.09 1.62
N ARG A 63 19.90 20.28 1.61
CA ARG A 63 19.25 21.24 2.52
C ARG A 63 19.01 20.75 3.96
N TYR A 64 19.00 19.44 4.23
CA TYR A 64 18.67 18.92 5.57
C TYR A 64 19.87 18.70 6.51
N ALA A 65 21.10 18.61 6.01
CA ALA A 65 22.28 18.30 6.84
C ALA A 65 22.77 19.47 7.73
N HIS A 66 22.31 20.70 7.48
CA HIS A 66 22.90 21.90 8.08
C HIS A 66 22.09 22.51 9.23
N LEU A 67 20.87 22.02 9.49
CA LEU A 67 20.01 22.51 10.59
C LEU A 67 20.14 21.71 11.89
N HIS A 68 20.67 20.48 11.85
CA HIS A 68 20.78 19.60 13.03
C HIS A 68 22.20 19.44 13.60
N THR A 69 23.19 20.18 13.09
CA THR A 69 24.60 20.07 13.51
C THR A 69 25.06 21.10 14.55
N LEU A 70 24.15 21.84 15.19
CA LEU A 70 24.50 22.88 16.20
C LEU A 70 24.16 22.55 17.67
N THR A 71 23.68 21.34 17.99
CA THR A 71 23.54 20.89 19.38
C THR A 71 24.73 20.03 19.79
N ILE A 72 25.57 20.56 20.67
CA ILE A 72 26.73 19.90 21.26
C ILE A 72 26.25 18.70 22.09
N ALA A 73 26.72 17.49 21.76
CA ALA A 73 26.45 16.27 22.52
C ALA A 73 27.26 16.25 23.85
N PRO A 74 26.69 15.79 24.97
CA PRO A 74 27.44 15.56 26.20
C PRO A 74 28.29 14.28 26.11
N THR A 75 29.43 14.32 26.81
CA THR A 75 30.51 13.32 26.81
C THR A 75 30.05 11.97 27.40
N PRO A 76 30.42 10.81 26.81
CA PRO A 76 30.04 9.50 27.34
C PRO A 76 30.89 9.10 28.57
N PRO A 77 30.34 8.35 29.54
CA PRO A 77 31.11 7.84 30.67
C PRO A 77 31.92 6.59 30.30
N ALA A 78 32.95 6.33 31.12
CA ALA A 78 34.01 5.33 30.95
C ALA A 78 33.51 3.85 31.01
N PRO A 79 34.30 2.89 30.46
CA PRO A 79 33.85 1.53 30.24
C PRO A 79 33.94 0.66 31.50
N ILE A 80 32.95 -0.21 31.69
CA ILE A 80 32.97 -1.30 32.67
C ILE A 80 33.51 -2.56 31.98
N THR A 81 34.47 -3.20 32.64
CA THR A 81 35.25 -4.36 32.21
C THR A 81 34.54 -5.69 32.40
N ASP A 82 34.80 -6.59 31.44
CA ASP A 82 34.86 -8.06 31.48
C ASP A 82 33.76 -8.87 32.16
N GLU A 83 33.05 -9.67 31.34
CA GLU A 83 32.99 -11.10 31.58
C GLU A 83 33.04 -11.88 30.25
N SER A 84 33.93 -12.87 30.25
CA SER A 84 34.26 -13.72 29.11
C SER A 84 33.11 -14.69 28.80
N THR A 85 32.51 -14.56 27.61
CA THR A 85 31.86 -15.67 26.93
C THR A 85 32.57 -15.92 25.61
N VAL A 86 33.20 -17.10 25.53
CA VAL A 86 33.79 -17.68 24.33
C VAL A 86 32.87 -17.44 23.12
N PRO A 87 33.37 -17.00 21.95
CA PRO A 87 32.52 -16.85 20.78
C PRO A 87 32.03 -18.25 20.41
N VAL A 88 30.74 -18.50 20.57
CA VAL A 88 30.10 -19.65 19.94
C VAL A 88 30.40 -19.52 18.45
N LYS A 89 31.00 -20.55 17.87
CA LYS A 89 31.26 -20.63 16.43
C LYS A 89 29.90 -20.64 15.74
N VAL A 90 29.44 -19.47 15.32
CA VAL A 90 28.21 -19.30 14.55
C VAL A 90 28.45 -19.92 13.19
N ASP A 91 27.97 -21.14 13.00
CA ASP A 91 28.10 -21.85 11.73
C ASP A 91 27.02 -21.34 10.77
N LEU A 92 27.39 -21.06 9.52
CA LEU A 92 26.53 -20.46 8.47
C LEU A 92 25.34 -21.34 8.05
N TYR A 93 25.16 -22.51 8.67
CA TYR A 93 24.36 -23.63 8.15
C TYR A 93 23.11 -23.98 8.98
N THR A 94 22.81 -23.24 10.05
CA THR A 94 21.59 -23.46 10.85
C THR A 94 20.60 -22.32 10.65
N HIS A 95 19.43 -22.65 10.07
CA HIS A 95 18.27 -21.75 10.10
C HIS A 95 17.88 -21.46 11.55
N PRO A 96 17.61 -20.20 11.92
CA PRO A 96 17.11 -19.87 13.25
C PRO A 96 15.76 -20.53 13.45
N LYS A 97 15.59 -21.26 14.55
CA LYS A 97 14.34 -21.97 14.89
C LYS A 97 13.40 -21.10 15.73
N SER A 98 13.92 -19.98 16.22
CA SER A 98 13.21 -19.01 17.05
C SER A 98 13.69 -17.59 16.76
N VAL A 99 12.92 -16.59 17.22
CA VAL A 99 13.24 -15.16 17.10
C VAL A 99 14.54 -14.81 17.85
N ASP A 100 14.77 -15.45 19.00
CA ASP A 100 15.99 -15.26 19.80
C ASP A 100 17.23 -15.84 19.11
N ASP A 101 17.09 -16.97 18.39
CA ASP A 101 18.16 -17.50 17.54
C ASP A 101 18.50 -16.50 16.41
N TYR A 102 17.50 -15.84 15.84
CA TYR A 102 17.65 -14.87 14.74
C TYR A 102 18.47 -13.64 15.16
N GLN A 103 18.27 -13.14 16.38
CA GLN A 103 19.03 -12.01 16.95
C GLN A 103 20.52 -12.33 17.14
N GLN A 104 20.87 -13.60 17.39
CA GLN A 104 22.27 -14.02 17.57
C GLN A 104 23.07 -14.04 16.25
N PHE A 105 22.43 -14.31 15.10
CA PHE A 105 23.07 -14.22 13.79
C PHE A 105 23.17 -12.78 13.26
N PHE A 106 22.26 -11.90 13.69
CA PHE A 106 22.18 -10.51 13.23
C PHE A 106 22.07 -9.51 14.40
N PRO A 107 23.12 -9.34 15.23
CA PRO A 107 23.07 -8.51 16.44
C PRO A 107 22.85 -7.00 16.19
N ARG A 108 22.70 -6.56 14.93
CA ARG A 108 22.69 -5.13 14.54
C ARG A 108 21.76 -4.76 13.38
N TYR A 109 20.73 -5.54 13.06
CA TYR A 109 19.85 -5.18 11.93
C TYR A 109 18.45 -4.75 12.36
N LEU A 110 18.21 -3.48 12.06
CA LEU A 110 17.02 -2.67 12.28
C LEU A 110 15.74 -3.38 11.79
N PRO A 111 15.61 -3.95 10.57
CA PRO A 111 14.32 -4.36 9.99
C PRO A 111 13.51 -5.41 10.80
N PHE A 112 14.17 -6.36 11.47
CA PHE A 112 13.50 -7.40 12.26
C PHE A 112 13.19 -6.96 13.69
N THR A 113 14.09 -6.20 14.32
CA THR A 113 13.82 -5.51 15.59
C THR A 113 12.67 -4.53 15.40
N LEU A 114 12.63 -3.88 14.24
CA LEU A 114 11.61 -2.97 13.78
C LEU A 114 10.27 -3.65 13.47
N MET A 115 10.24 -4.84 12.85
CA MET A 115 9.01 -5.62 12.68
C MET A 115 8.49 -6.17 14.01
N ASN A 116 9.38 -6.58 14.91
CA ASN A 116 9.01 -7.05 16.24
C ASN A 116 8.55 -5.87 17.13
N ASP A 117 9.21 -4.72 17.05
CA ASP A 117 8.78 -3.48 17.72
C ASP A 117 7.50 -2.94 17.10
N PHE A 118 7.31 -3.04 15.77
CA PHE A 118 6.03 -2.75 15.13
C PHE A 118 4.96 -3.73 15.61
N TYR A 119 5.21 -5.03 15.65
CA TYR A 119 4.24 -6.01 16.14
C TYR A 119 3.91 -5.78 17.62
N VAL A 120 4.91 -5.59 18.48
CA VAL A 120 4.75 -5.37 19.93
C VAL A 120 4.14 -4.01 20.24
N HIS A 121 4.55 -2.93 19.57
CA HIS A 121 3.97 -1.60 19.78
C HIS A 121 2.63 -1.41 19.09
N THR A 122 2.40 -1.99 17.92
CA THR A 122 1.09 -1.96 17.26
C THR A 122 0.11 -2.89 17.98
N ALA A 123 0.48 -4.10 18.38
CA ALA A 123 -0.40 -4.98 19.16
C ALA A 123 -0.71 -4.43 20.57
N ALA A 124 0.22 -3.73 21.21
CA ALA A 124 0.02 -3.14 22.54
C ALA A 124 -0.60 -1.73 22.52
N LYS A 125 -0.50 -0.98 21.40
CA LYS A 125 -1.06 0.39 21.25
C LYS A 125 -2.24 0.46 20.27
N LEU A 126 -2.58 -0.62 19.56
CA LEU A 126 -3.91 -0.74 18.98
C LEU A 126 -4.87 -0.36 20.09
N PRO A 127 -5.77 0.62 19.87
CA PRO A 127 -6.86 0.81 20.81
C PRO A 127 -7.46 -0.57 20.95
N LYS A 128 -7.82 -1.01 22.16
CA LYS A 128 -8.71 -2.17 22.27
C LYS A 128 -9.84 -1.86 21.32
N HIS A 129 -9.84 -2.57 20.20
CA HIS A 129 -10.60 -2.20 19.04
C HIS A 129 -12.06 -2.13 19.54
N PRO A 130 -12.83 -1.07 19.25
CA PRO A 130 -14.16 -0.89 19.86
C PRO A 130 -15.13 -2.07 19.62
N CYS A 131 -14.72 -3.06 18.82
CA CYS A 131 -15.33 -4.39 18.75
C CYS A 131 -15.23 -5.23 20.05
N LEU A 132 -14.58 -4.75 21.11
CA LEU A 132 -14.61 -5.36 22.44
C LEU A 132 -15.48 -4.55 23.41
N MET A 133 -16.77 -4.87 23.42
CA MET A 133 -17.62 -5.02 24.61
C MET A 133 -18.46 -3.85 25.15
N ASP A 134 -18.40 -2.62 24.64
CA ASP A 134 -19.29 -1.58 25.18
C ASP A 134 -20.55 -1.39 24.32
N THR A 135 -21.71 -1.59 24.96
CA THR A 135 -23.01 -1.19 24.40
C THR A 135 -22.97 0.33 24.25
N PRO A 136 -23.23 0.90 23.05
CA PRO A 136 -23.24 2.34 22.90
C PRO A 136 -24.22 2.95 23.90
N ASP A 137 -23.75 3.94 24.65
CA ASP A 137 -24.52 4.68 25.66
C ASP A 137 -25.53 5.65 25.06
N VAL A 138 -25.46 5.85 23.73
CA VAL A 138 -26.24 6.81 22.95
C VAL A 138 -26.78 6.14 21.69
N GLU A 139 -28.06 6.37 21.40
CA GLU A 139 -28.72 5.83 20.19
C GLU A 139 -28.13 6.42 18.91
N PHE A 140 -28.00 5.59 17.87
CA PHE A 140 -27.41 6.00 16.60
C PHE A 140 -28.07 7.24 15.97
N ASP A 141 -29.41 7.29 15.96
CA ASP A 141 -30.17 8.39 15.34
C ASP A 141 -29.97 9.73 16.09
N SER A 142 -29.50 9.70 17.34
CA SER A 142 -29.13 10.91 18.09
C SER A 142 -27.69 11.38 17.82
N LEU A 143 -26.83 10.51 17.28
CA LEU A 143 -25.46 10.84 16.84
C LEU A 143 -25.45 11.44 15.44
N VAL A 144 -26.30 10.92 14.54
CA VAL A 144 -26.35 11.32 13.13
C VAL A 144 -27.71 11.93 12.81
N SER A 145 -27.78 13.26 12.84
CA SER A 145 -28.96 14.03 12.44
C SER A 145 -29.36 13.79 10.97
N ASP A 146 -30.56 14.20 10.59
CA ASP A 146 -31.01 14.16 9.18
C ASP A 146 -30.13 15.00 8.24
N GLU A 147 -29.60 16.12 8.73
CA GLU A 147 -28.68 16.95 7.97
C GLU A 147 -27.33 16.25 7.77
N HIS A 148 -26.80 15.64 8.82
CA HIS A 148 -25.56 14.85 8.74
C HIS A 148 -25.70 13.67 7.78
N ALA A 149 -26.80 12.93 7.86
CA ALA A 149 -27.06 11.80 6.97
C ALA A 149 -27.23 12.22 5.52
N LYS A 150 -27.80 13.39 5.25
CA LYS A 150 -27.86 13.94 3.90
C LYS A 150 -26.48 14.23 3.33
N LEU A 151 -25.62 14.92 4.10
CA LEU A 151 -24.23 15.19 3.70
C LEU A 151 -23.43 13.88 3.48
N ALA A 152 -23.59 12.92 4.39
CA ALA A 152 -22.99 11.60 4.27
C ALA A 152 -23.50 10.86 3.01
N SER A 153 -24.78 10.98 2.67
CA SER A 153 -25.39 10.37 1.49
C SER A 153 -24.77 10.92 0.21
N GLU A 154 -24.67 12.25 0.09
CA GLU A 154 -24.07 12.93 -1.06
C GLU A 154 -22.61 12.51 -1.23
N TRP A 155 -21.85 12.45 -0.13
CA TRP A 155 -20.47 11.98 -0.15
C TRP A 155 -20.35 10.51 -0.56
N ALA A 156 -21.17 9.62 0.01
CA ALA A 156 -21.14 8.19 -0.29
C ALA A 156 -21.53 7.90 -1.75
N GLU A 157 -22.52 8.60 -2.29
CA GLU A 157 -22.89 8.52 -3.71
C GLU A 157 -21.74 8.93 -4.64
N GLU A 158 -20.90 9.88 -4.21
CA GLU A 158 -19.73 10.30 -4.97
C GLU A 158 -18.54 9.34 -4.87
N HIS A 159 -18.32 8.71 -3.71
CA HIS A 159 -17.08 7.97 -3.41
C HIS A 159 -17.27 6.46 -3.34
N VAL A 160 -18.31 5.96 -2.65
CA VAL A 160 -18.55 4.52 -2.45
C VAL A 160 -18.98 3.85 -3.75
N THR A 161 -19.76 4.55 -4.58
CA THR A 161 -20.32 3.99 -5.83
C THR A 161 -19.27 3.67 -6.90
N TRP A 162 -18.05 4.21 -6.79
CA TRP A 162 -16.91 3.80 -7.63
C TRP A 162 -16.49 2.35 -7.41
N TRP A 163 -16.76 1.83 -6.21
CA TRP A 163 -16.39 0.48 -5.78
C TRP A 163 -17.60 -0.44 -5.76
N LEU A 164 -18.75 0.11 -5.36
CA LEU A 164 -20.00 -0.61 -5.15
C LEU A 164 -21.17 0.15 -5.79
N PRO A 165 -21.36 0.04 -7.12
CA PRO A 165 -22.26 0.89 -7.91
C PRO A 165 -23.75 0.73 -7.58
N PHE A 166 -24.12 -0.32 -6.84
CA PHE A 166 -25.50 -0.63 -6.45
C PHE A 166 -25.73 -0.51 -4.93
N THR A 167 -24.82 0.14 -4.20
CA THR A 167 -25.06 0.46 -2.80
C THR A 167 -26.21 1.46 -2.70
N PRO A 168 -27.25 1.20 -1.89
CA PRO A 168 -28.34 2.16 -1.71
C PRO A 168 -27.83 3.40 -0.98
N SER A 169 -28.39 4.56 -1.32
CA SER A 169 -28.03 5.80 -0.66
C SER A 169 -28.54 5.83 0.78
N ILE A 170 -27.89 6.61 1.65
CA ILE A 170 -28.33 6.74 3.05
C ILE A 170 -29.76 7.28 3.13
N ALA A 171 -30.13 8.19 2.21
CA ALA A 171 -31.49 8.69 2.11
C ALA A 171 -32.51 7.56 1.84
N GLN A 172 -32.23 6.68 0.87
CA GLN A 172 -33.08 5.51 0.56
C GLN A 172 -33.19 4.56 1.76
N VAL A 173 -32.06 4.28 2.42
CA VAL A 173 -32.03 3.43 3.62
C VAL A 173 -32.90 4.00 4.74
N ARG A 174 -32.82 5.31 5.00
CA ARG A 174 -33.65 5.99 6.01
C ARG A 174 -35.14 5.98 5.66
N GLU A 175 -35.50 6.14 4.40
CA GLU A 175 -36.90 6.06 3.96
C GLU A 175 -37.49 4.67 4.27
N LEU A 176 -36.74 3.60 3.97
CA LEU A 176 -37.15 2.22 4.29
C LEU A 176 -37.25 1.99 5.81
N ARG A 177 -36.29 2.51 6.58
CA ARG A 177 -36.34 2.45 8.05
C ARG A 177 -37.58 3.15 8.62
N ARG A 178 -37.92 4.33 8.09
CA ARG A 178 -39.13 5.07 8.50
C ARG A 178 -40.42 4.37 8.09
N ALA A 179 -40.40 3.60 7.01
CA ALA A 179 -41.50 2.73 6.60
C ALA A 179 -41.65 1.48 7.51
N GLY A 180 -40.72 1.26 8.45
CA GLY A 180 -40.79 0.21 9.48
C GLY A 180 -39.80 -0.94 9.31
N ASP A 181 -38.94 -0.92 8.28
CA ASP A 181 -37.90 -1.94 8.10
C ASP A 181 -36.73 -1.70 9.07
N THR A 182 -36.58 -2.59 10.04
CA THR A 182 -35.52 -2.51 11.06
C THR A 182 -34.48 -3.62 10.90
N SER A 183 -34.33 -4.16 9.69
CA SER A 183 -33.34 -5.21 9.40
C SER A 183 -31.91 -4.75 9.73
N SER A 184 -31.10 -5.69 10.21
CA SER A 184 -29.67 -5.49 10.49
C SER A 184 -28.91 -4.97 9.27
N THR A 185 -29.35 -5.36 8.08
CA THR A 185 -28.81 -4.90 6.80
C THR A 185 -28.93 -3.40 6.61
N LEU A 186 -30.13 -2.83 6.79
CA LEU A 186 -30.34 -1.38 6.63
C LEU A 186 -29.61 -0.58 7.70
N LEU A 187 -29.66 -1.06 8.96
CA LEU A 187 -28.95 -0.42 10.07
C LEU A 187 -27.43 -0.39 9.83
N PHE A 188 -26.86 -1.50 9.35
CA PHE A 188 -25.45 -1.56 8.99
C PHE A 188 -25.11 -0.64 7.82
N LEU A 189 -25.87 -0.68 6.73
CA LEU A 189 -25.60 0.14 5.53
C LEU A 189 -25.59 1.64 5.84
N GLU A 190 -26.50 2.10 6.69
CA GLU A 190 -26.51 3.49 7.13
C GLU A 190 -25.30 3.82 8.01
N ALA A 191 -25.06 3.03 9.06
CA ALA A 191 -23.98 3.29 10.01
C ALA A 191 -22.61 3.22 9.34
N ALA A 192 -22.37 2.22 8.48
CA ALA A 192 -21.11 2.04 7.78
C ALA A 192 -20.84 3.17 6.77
N GLN A 193 -21.84 3.60 6.00
CA GLN A 193 -21.65 4.73 5.08
C GLN A 193 -21.44 6.05 5.82
N CYS A 194 -22.12 6.26 6.96
CA CYS A 194 -21.87 7.41 7.83
C CYS A 194 -20.45 7.38 8.42
N ASP A 195 -19.99 6.23 8.89
CA ASP A 195 -18.64 6.04 9.41
C ASP A 195 -17.58 6.35 8.33
N LEU A 196 -17.74 5.81 7.12
CA LEU A 196 -16.84 6.13 6.00
C LEU A 196 -16.83 7.62 5.68
N ALA A 197 -17.99 8.27 5.60
CA ALA A 197 -18.07 9.71 5.36
C ALA A 197 -17.40 10.53 6.49
N LEU A 198 -17.53 10.10 7.76
CA LEU A 198 -16.86 10.72 8.90
C LEU A 198 -15.35 10.58 8.86
N GLN A 199 -14.84 9.40 8.50
CA GLN A 199 -13.40 9.16 8.34
C GLN A 199 -12.77 10.09 7.29
N HIS A 200 -13.57 10.57 6.35
CA HIS A 200 -13.17 11.54 5.33
C HIS A 200 -13.57 13.00 5.64
N ALA A 201 -14.06 13.27 6.85
CA ALA A 201 -14.50 14.59 7.32
C ALA A 201 -15.57 15.24 6.42
N ALA A 202 -16.47 14.42 5.85
CA ALA A 202 -17.54 14.90 4.98
C ALA A 202 -18.58 15.77 5.71
N PHE A 203 -18.71 15.61 7.04
CA PHE A 203 -19.60 16.41 7.88
C PHE A 203 -19.08 16.53 9.32
N PRO A 204 -19.47 17.59 10.06
CA PRO A 204 -18.90 17.86 11.38
C PRO A 204 -19.56 17.03 12.49
N VAL A 205 -18.77 16.22 13.19
CA VAL A 205 -19.18 15.51 14.42
C VAL A 205 -18.03 15.56 15.43
N SER A 206 -18.36 15.58 16.73
CA SER A 206 -17.31 15.53 17.77
C SER A 206 -16.57 14.19 17.72
N PRO A 207 -15.27 14.15 18.08
CA PRO A 207 -14.49 12.91 18.01
C PRO A 207 -15.11 11.77 18.84
N ALA A 208 -15.58 12.07 20.05
CA ALA A 208 -16.25 11.10 20.91
C ALA A 208 -17.54 10.54 20.31
N ASN A 209 -18.26 11.30 19.48
CA ASN A 209 -19.46 10.81 18.80
C ASN A 209 -19.11 10.03 17.52
N ALA A 210 -18.01 10.36 16.83
CA ALA A 210 -17.52 9.61 15.69
C ALA A 210 -17.11 8.18 16.09
N ASP A 211 -16.42 8.02 17.22
CA ASP A 211 -16.07 6.70 17.77
C ASP A 211 -17.32 5.86 18.09
N LYS A 212 -18.38 6.50 18.58
CA LYS A 212 -19.68 5.84 18.83
C LYS A 212 -20.37 5.41 17.53
N VAL A 213 -20.26 6.19 16.45
CA VAL A 213 -20.76 5.80 15.12
C VAL A 213 -20.01 4.57 14.59
N ALA A 214 -18.69 4.54 14.69
CA ALA A 214 -17.88 3.37 14.32
C ALA A 214 -18.25 2.13 15.16
N THR A 215 -18.51 2.32 16.46
CA THR A 215 -18.97 1.24 17.36
C THR A 215 -20.34 0.70 16.93
N TRP A 216 -21.27 1.56 16.51
CA TRP A 216 -22.55 1.15 15.95
C TRP A 216 -22.38 0.38 14.64
N ALA A 217 -21.54 0.85 13.71
CA ALA A 217 -21.25 0.14 12.47
C ALA A 217 -20.70 -1.27 12.73
N ALA A 218 -19.76 -1.41 13.67
CA ALA A 218 -19.22 -2.70 14.11
C ALA A 218 -20.31 -3.62 14.69
N ARG A 219 -21.14 -3.10 15.59
CA ARG A 219 -22.24 -3.83 16.23
C ARG A 219 -23.26 -4.31 15.20
N TYR A 220 -23.68 -3.46 14.28
CA TYR A 220 -24.61 -3.84 13.22
C TYR A 220 -24.00 -4.84 12.24
N CYS A 221 -22.68 -4.77 11.99
CA CYS A 221 -21.98 -5.79 11.22
C CYS A 221 -22.04 -7.18 11.89
N GLN A 222 -21.84 -7.25 13.22
CA GLN A 222 -21.99 -8.50 13.97
C GLN A 222 -23.43 -9.04 13.92
N GLN A 223 -24.43 -8.16 14.00
CA GLN A 223 -25.83 -8.54 13.86
C GLN A 223 -26.18 -9.01 12.44
N LEU A 224 -25.61 -8.38 11.42
CA LEU A 224 -25.73 -8.80 10.02
C LEU A 224 -25.14 -10.20 9.81
N LEU A 225 -23.95 -10.46 10.37
CA LEU A 225 -23.31 -11.78 10.32
C LEU A 225 -24.13 -12.85 11.06
N ALA A 226 -24.71 -12.50 12.22
CA ALA A 226 -25.54 -13.42 12.99
C ALA A 226 -26.91 -13.71 12.33
N ASN A 227 -27.47 -12.73 11.62
CA ASN A 227 -28.77 -12.85 10.96
C ASN A 227 -28.78 -12.08 9.61
N PRO A 228 -28.34 -12.72 8.51
CA PRO A 228 -28.17 -12.09 7.21
C PRO A 228 -29.51 -11.96 6.46
N THR A 229 -30.35 -11.02 6.89
CA THR A 229 -31.69 -10.81 6.33
C THR A 229 -31.93 -9.34 6.00
N GLY A 230 -32.80 -9.09 5.01
CA GLY A 230 -33.21 -7.75 4.60
C GLY A 230 -32.87 -7.43 3.15
N GLN A 231 -33.39 -6.30 2.67
CA GLN A 231 -33.07 -5.78 1.34
C GLN A 231 -31.62 -5.30 1.30
N TYR A 232 -30.96 -5.42 0.14
CA TYR A 232 -29.57 -5.00 -0.07
C TYR A 232 -28.50 -5.76 0.74
N VAL A 233 -28.82 -6.98 1.21
CA VAL A 233 -27.89 -7.81 2.01
C VAL A 233 -26.55 -8.04 1.30
N THR A 234 -26.57 -8.21 -0.02
CA THR A 234 -25.35 -8.34 -0.84
C THR A 234 -24.49 -7.08 -0.82
N ALA A 235 -25.12 -5.90 -0.98
CA ALA A 235 -24.40 -4.63 -0.92
C ALA A 235 -23.79 -4.41 0.48
N ALA A 236 -24.50 -4.80 1.54
CA ALA A 236 -23.99 -4.73 2.90
C ALA A 236 -22.74 -5.60 3.10
N PHE A 237 -22.78 -6.87 2.67
CA PHE A 237 -21.60 -7.74 2.76
C PHE A 237 -20.44 -7.27 1.90
N LEU A 238 -20.70 -6.74 0.70
CA LEU A 238 -19.65 -6.18 -0.14
C LEU A 238 -19.04 -4.92 0.48
N LEU A 239 -19.85 -4.03 1.06
CA LEU A 239 -19.37 -2.82 1.75
C LEU A 239 -18.49 -3.20 2.94
N ALA A 240 -18.92 -4.18 3.73
CA ALA A 240 -18.12 -4.73 4.82
C ALA A 240 -16.82 -5.35 4.29
N ALA A 241 -16.88 -6.21 3.27
CA ALA A 241 -15.68 -6.84 2.74
C ALA A 241 -14.66 -5.81 2.21
N TRP A 242 -15.10 -4.77 1.49
CA TRP A 242 -14.18 -3.78 0.92
C TRP A 242 -13.54 -2.83 1.94
N PHE A 243 -14.34 -2.37 2.90
CA PHE A 243 -13.98 -1.19 3.68
C PHE A 243 -13.95 -1.39 5.17
N LEU A 244 -14.37 -2.54 5.71
CA LEU A 244 -14.38 -2.72 7.16
C LEU A 244 -12.92 -2.81 7.66
N PRO A 245 -12.43 -1.81 8.43
CA PRO A 245 -11.08 -1.85 9.01
C PRO A 245 -11.02 -2.74 10.26
N LEU A 246 -12.14 -3.35 10.66
CA LEU A 246 -12.42 -3.74 12.04
C LEU A 246 -11.93 -5.13 12.47
N LEU A 247 -11.29 -5.88 11.57
CA LEU A 247 -11.09 -7.31 11.78
C LEU A 247 -9.60 -7.65 11.72
N PRO A 248 -8.99 -8.07 12.85
CA PRO A 248 -7.57 -8.40 12.92
C PRO A 248 -7.21 -9.69 12.18
N ASP A 249 -8.20 -10.37 11.59
CA ASP A 249 -8.07 -11.67 10.95
C ASP A 249 -8.69 -11.65 9.55
N ASN A 250 -7.88 -12.03 8.56
CA ASN A 250 -8.28 -12.18 7.17
C ASN A 250 -9.31 -13.29 6.95
N SER A 251 -9.53 -14.18 7.94
CA SER A 251 -10.64 -15.15 7.93
C SER A 251 -12.00 -14.48 7.81
N VAL A 252 -12.20 -13.33 8.48
CA VAL A 252 -13.49 -12.64 8.49
C VAL A 252 -13.71 -11.88 7.18
N PHE A 253 -12.66 -11.33 6.57
CA PHE A 253 -12.73 -10.77 5.21
C PHE A 253 -13.19 -11.84 4.21
N ARG A 254 -12.61 -13.05 4.28
CA ARG A 254 -13.00 -14.19 3.44
C ARG A 254 -14.45 -14.60 3.68
N GLU A 255 -14.89 -14.65 4.93
CA GLU A 255 -16.27 -14.97 5.29
C GLU A 255 -17.23 -13.95 4.70
N LEU A 256 -16.97 -12.65 4.86
CA LEU A 256 -17.80 -11.57 4.33
C LEU A 256 -17.94 -11.65 2.79
N ALA A 257 -16.83 -11.86 2.09
CA ALA A 257 -16.85 -12.04 0.63
C ALA A 257 -17.61 -13.32 0.22
N THR A 258 -17.51 -14.40 1.03
CA THR A 258 -18.27 -15.64 0.82
C THR A 258 -19.76 -15.43 1.04
N TYR A 259 -20.15 -14.69 2.08
CA TYR A 259 -21.54 -14.34 2.35
C TYR A 259 -22.11 -13.46 1.24
N ALA A 260 -21.37 -12.46 0.78
CA ALA A 260 -21.75 -11.64 -0.39
C ALA A 260 -22.00 -12.52 -1.63
N LEU A 261 -21.10 -13.47 -1.89
CA LEU A 261 -21.25 -14.37 -3.05
C LEU A 261 -22.52 -15.24 -2.93
N ARG A 262 -22.80 -15.76 -1.74
CA ARG A 262 -24.00 -16.58 -1.48
C ARG A 262 -25.29 -15.78 -1.55
N SER A 263 -25.26 -14.50 -1.19
CA SER A 263 -26.44 -13.63 -1.20
C SER A 263 -26.76 -13.05 -2.58
N CYS A 264 -25.91 -13.27 -3.59
CA CYS A 264 -26.19 -12.92 -5.00
C CYS A 264 -27.24 -13.87 -5.60
N GLU A 265 -28.48 -13.78 -5.11
CA GLU A 265 -29.63 -14.53 -5.61
C GLU A 265 -30.13 -13.93 -6.93
N GLY A 266 -30.63 -14.79 -7.83
CA GLY A 266 -31.17 -14.39 -9.13
C GLY A 266 -30.13 -14.14 -10.23
N ASP A 267 -30.65 -13.83 -11.43
CA ASP A 267 -29.86 -13.58 -12.64
C ASP A 267 -30.04 -12.13 -13.14
N THR A 268 -30.33 -11.21 -12.21
CA THR A 268 -30.39 -9.79 -12.54
C THR A 268 -29.00 -9.25 -12.84
N PHE A 269 -28.93 -8.19 -13.64
CA PHE A 269 -27.67 -7.51 -13.97
C PHE A 269 -26.87 -7.11 -12.71
N GLU A 270 -27.53 -6.51 -11.73
CA GLU A 270 -26.92 -6.13 -10.44
C GLU A 270 -26.37 -7.34 -9.68
N SER A 271 -27.14 -8.45 -9.62
CA SER A 271 -26.72 -9.68 -8.95
C SER A 271 -25.49 -10.29 -9.62
N ARG A 272 -25.44 -10.29 -10.97
CA ARG A 272 -24.29 -10.77 -11.73
C ARG A 272 -23.04 -9.91 -11.50
N ILE A 273 -23.15 -8.58 -11.52
CA ILE A 273 -21.99 -7.70 -11.20
C ILE A 273 -21.54 -7.87 -9.75
N SER A 274 -22.48 -7.98 -8.80
CA SER A 274 -22.17 -8.20 -7.39
C SER A 274 -21.45 -9.53 -7.17
N ARG A 275 -21.85 -10.58 -7.91
CA ARG A 275 -21.18 -11.89 -7.92
C ARG A 275 -19.74 -11.78 -8.40
N VAL A 276 -19.50 -11.05 -9.50
CA VAL A 276 -18.15 -10.77 -10.01
C VAL A 276 -17.31 -10.04 -8.96
N CYS A 277 -17.89 -9.04 -8.28
CA CYS A 277 -17.23 -8.29 -7.22
C CYS A 277 -16.84 -9.19 -6.04
N ALA A 278 -17.77 -10.01 -5.55
CA ALA A 278 -17.55 -10.95 -4.45
C ALA A 278 -16.48 -12.00 -4.80
N SER A 279 -16.53 -12.58 -6.00
CA SER A 279 -15.53 -13.51 -6.51
C SER A 279 -14.12 -12.89 -6.57
N ALA A 280 -14.00 -11.64 -7.02
CA ALA A 280 -12.72 -10.94 -7.04
C ALA A 280 -12.20 -10.60 -5.63
N LEU A 281 -13.08 -10.28 -4.69
CA LEU A 281 -12.72 -10.09 -3.28
C LEU A 281 -12.16 -11.36 -2.64
N LEU A 282 -12.75 -12.54 -2.93
CA LEU A 282 -12.22 -13.81 -2.45
C LEU A 282 -10.77 -14.07 -2.88
N GLY A 283 -10.36 -13.56 -4.05
CA GLY A 283 -8.96 -13.58 -4.47
C GLY A 283 -8.04 -12.83 -3.50
N GLY A 284 -8.43 -11.61 -3.10
CA GLY A 284 -7.68 -10.81 -2.12
C GLY A 284 -7.57 -11.48 -0.75
N ALA A 285 -8.53 -12.34 -0.39
CA ALA A 285 -8.51 -13.09 0.87
C ALA A 285 -7.42 -14.17 0.92
N LEU A 286 -6.76 -14.46 -0.20
CA LEU A 286 -5.73 -15.50 -0.28
C LEU A 286 -4.34 -14.98 0.09
N LEU A 287 -4.13 -13.67 0.16
CA LEU A 287 -2.81 -13.04 0.30
C LEU A 287 -2.02 -13.41 1.56
N ASP A 288 -2.69 -14.00 2.55
CA ASP A 288 -2.14 -14.31 3.88
C ASP A 288 -1.56 -15.72 4.04
N ASN A 289 -1.74 -16.61 3.05
CA ASN A 289 -1.36 -18.00 3.19
C ASN A 289 -0.52 -18.46 2.01
N ASP A 290 0.78 -18.12 2.05
CA ASP A 290 1.73 -18.45 0.99
C ASP A 290 1.86 -19.98 0.76
N GLU A 291 1.78 -20.80 1.83
CA GLU A 291 1.94 -22.26 1.75
C GLU A 291 0.79 -22.97 1.02
N SER A 292 -0.44 -22.47 1.15
CA SER A 292 -1.61 -23.05 0.48
C SER A 292 -2.22 -22.12 -0.58
N PHE A 293 -1.51 -21.06 -0.95
CA PHE A 293 -1.98 -20.06 -1.91
C PHE A 293 -2.41 -20.70 -3.23
N CYS A 294 -1.61 -21.62 -3.77
CA CYS A 294 -1.92 -22.32 -5.01
C CYS A 294 -3.14 -23.24 -4.89
N ASP A 295 -3.28 -23.97 -3.79
CA ASP A 295 -4.45 -24.82 -3.53
C ASP A 295 -5.73 -23.99 -3.40
N GLN A 296 -5.67 -22.92 -2.62
CA GLN A 296 -6.82 -22.05 -2.39
C GLN A 296 -7.17 -21.24 -3.65
N SER A 297 -6.17 -20.80 -4.41
CA SER A 297 -6.36 -20.11 -5.69
C SER A 297 -7.00 -21.01 -6.74
N ALA A 298 -6.58 -22.28 -6.82
CA ALA A 298 -7.22 -23.28 -7.68
C ALA A 298 -8.70 -23.46 -7.33
N ALA A 299 -9.06 -23.43 -6.04
CA ALA A 299 -10.42 -23.56 -5.54
C ALA A 299 -11.30 -22.30 -5.73
N LEU A 300 -10.73 -21.13 -6.06
CA LEU A 300 -11.51 -19.90 -6.28
C LEU A 300 -12.50 -20.09 -7.43
N GLN A 301 -13.79 -19.87 -7.15
CA GLN A 301 -14.81 -19.82 -8.19
C GLN A 301 -14.89 -18.41 -8.77
N LEU A 302 -14.22 -18.22 -9.91
CA LEU A 302 -14.26 -16.98 -10.68
C LEU A 302 -15.19 -17.14 -11.89
N PRO A 303 -15.93 -16.09 -12.28
CA PRO A 303 -16.67 -16.03 -13.54
C PRO A 303 -15.80 -16.36 -14.75
N SER A 304 -16.42 -16.85 -15.83
CA SER A 304 -15.67 -17.11 -17.07
C SER A 304 -15.33 -15.81 -17.81
N VAL A 305 -14.25 -15.82 -18.61
CA VAL A 305 -13.88 -14.68 -19.48
C VAL A 305 -15.05 -14.30 -20.41
N ALA A 306 -15.74 -15.30 -20.97
CA ALA A 306 -16.89 -15.06 -21.84
C ALA A 306 -18.06 -14.39 -21.11
N GLU A 307 -18.33 -14.77 -19.85
CA GLU A 307 -19.33 -14.12 -19.00
C GLU A 307 -18.96 -12.66 -18.70
N LEU A 308 -17.69 -12.39 -18.41
CA LEU A 308 -17.19 -11.04 -18.16
C LEU A 308 -17.30 -10.15 -19.41
N ASP A 309 -16.95 -10.66 -20.59
CA ASP A 309 -17.08 -9.90 -21.85
C ASP A 309 -18.55 -9.67 -22.24
N ALA A 310 -19.44 -10.62 -21.95
CA ALA A 310 -20.88 -10.43 -22.10
C ALA A 310 -21.41 -9.32 -21.17
N LEU A 311 -21.02 -9.32 -19.90
CA LEU A 311 -21.37 -8.26 -18.95
C LEU A 311 -20.79 -6.89 -19.37
N ALA A 312 -19.57 -6.86 -19.89
CA ALA A 312 -18.96 -5.63 -20.41
C ALA A 312 -19.81 -5.04 -21.55
N THR A 313 -20.32 -5.88 -22.45
CA THR A 313 -21.21 -5.45 -23.55
C THR A 313 -22.56 -4.95 -23.02
N GLU A 314 -23.10 -5.62 -22.01
CA GLU A 314 -24.35 -5.22 -21.34
C GLU A 314 -24.22 -3.85 -20.65
N ILE A 315 -23.09 -3.56 -19.98
CA ILE A 315 -22.80 -2.25 -19.34
C ILE A 315 -22.85 -1.11 -20.37
N GLU A 316 -22.22 -1.29 -21.53
CA GLU A 316 -22.16 -0.26 -22.58
C GLU A 316 -23.57 0.08 -23.07
N THR A 317 -24.41 -0.94 -23.27
CA THR A 317 -25.78 -0.77 -23.78
C THR A 317 -26.80 -0.37 -22.72
N ALA A 318 -26.48 -0.47 -21.43
CA ALA A 318 -27.40 -0.12 -20.35
C ALA A 318 -27.68 1.39 -20.31
N THR A 319 -28.95 1.78 -20.47
CA THR A 319 -29.40 3.19 -20.44
C THR A 319 -29.76 3.68 -19.05
N THR A 320 -29.97 2.76 -18.10
CA THR A 320 -30.35 3.06 -16.71
C THR A 320 -29.16 3.41 -15.82
N LEU A 321 -27.94 3.08 -16.24
CA LEU A 321 -26.72 3.33 -15.47
C LEU A 321 -26.14 4.71 -15.77
N THR A 322 -25.74 5.40 -14.71
CA THR A 322 -24.92 6.61 -14.85
C THR A 322 -23.52 6.28 -15.38
N ASN A 323 -22.83 7.25 -15.98
CA ASN A 323 -21.45 7.05 -16.46
C ASN A 323 -20.50 6.58 -15.34
N ARG A 324 -20.71 7.06 -14.10
CA ARG A 324 -19.95 6.63 -12.93
C ARG A 324 -20.19 5.15 -12.62
N GLN A 325 -21.44 4.71 -12.58
CA GLN A 325 -21.78 3.31 -12.35
C GLN A 325 -21.24 2.41 -13.46
N LYS A 326 -21.29 2.85 -14.73
CA LYS A 326 -20.66 2.11 -15.84
C LYS A 326 -19.17 1.93 -15.61
N ALA A 327 -18.46 3.00 -15.25
CA ALA A 327 -17.03 2.94 -14.96
C ALA A 327 -16.72 2.02 -13.77
N ALA A 328 -17.49 2.10 -12.69
CA ALA A 328 -17.36 1.20 -11.53
C ALA A 328 -17.57 -0.27 -11.91
N CYS A 329 -18.63 -0.59 -12.66
CA CYS A 329 -18.90 -1.94 -13.16
C CYS A 329 -17.76 -2.46 -14.04
N HIS A 330 -17.21 -1.62 -14.93
CA HIS A 330 -16.04 -1.99 -15.72
C HIS A 330 -14.80 -2.21 -14.85
N GLY A 331 -14.60 -1.40 -13.81
CA GLY A 331 -13.52 -1.59 -12.84
C GLY A 331 -13.59 -2.95 -12.15
N ILE A 332 -14.79 -3.35 -11.70
CA ILE A 332 -15.05 -4.68 -11.09
C ILE A 332 -14.72 -5.81 -12.07
N ILE A 333 -15.16 -5.70 -13.34
CA ILE A 333 -14.87 -6.70 -14.38
C ILE A 333 -13.38 -6.81 -14.64
N LEU A 334 -12.69 -5.67 -14.83
CA LEU A 334 -11.26 -5.63 -15.13
C LEU A 334 -10.42 -6.15 -13.96
N ARG A 335 -10.84 -5.88 -12.72
CA ARG A 335 -10.27 -6.49 -11.52
C ARG A 335 -10.41 -8.00 -11.56
N CYS A 336 -11.61 -8.53 -11.79
CA CYS A 336 -11.85 -9.97 -11.86
C CYS A 336 -11.04 -10.65 -12.97
N HIS A 337 -10.91 -10.03 -14.15
CA HIS A 337 -10.03 -10.54 -15.21
C HIS A 337 -8.58 -10.70 -14.76
N SER A 338 -8.08 -9.79 -13.93
CA SER A 338 -6.69 -9.81 -13.45
C SER A 338 -6.46 -11.00 -12.53
N TRP A 339 -7.43 -11.29 -11.67
CA TRP A 339 -7.45 -12.49 -10.83
C TRP A 339 -7.56 -13.78 -11.65
N ILE A 340 -8.35 -13.81 -12.73
CA ILE A 340 -8.43 -14.98 -13.63
C ILE A 340 -7.07 -15.25 -14.29
N VAL A 341 -6.43 -14.20 -14.81
CA VAL A 341 -5.12 -14.31 -15.46
C VAL A 341 -4.04 -14.75 -14.47
N MET A 342 -4.04 -14.21 -13.25
CA MET A 342 -3.16 -14.64 -12.17
C MET A 342 -3.38 -16.11 -11.79
N LYS A 343 -4.65 -16.50 -11.57
CA LYS A 343 -5.03 -17.88 -11.22
C LYS A 343 -4.54 -18.87 -12.28
N LYS A 344 -4.74 -18.55 -13.57
CA LYS A 344 -4.26 -19.39 -14.67
C LYS A 344 -2.74 -19.60 -14.58
N CYS A 345 -1.98 -18.51 -14.44
CA CYS A 345 -0.52 -18.57 -14.33
C CYS A 345 -0.07 -19.52 -13.21
N LEU A 346 -0.71 -19.43 -12.04
CA LEU A 346 -0.37 -20.27 -10.89
C LEU A 346 -0.67 -21.75 -11.10
N ILE A 347 -1.78 -22.06 -11.77
CA ILE A 347 -2.13 -23.43 -12.14
C ILE A 347 -1.07 -23.97 -13.12
N ASP A 348 -0.74 -23.21 -14.15
CA ASP A 348 0.25 -23.62 -15.16
C ASP A 348 1.65 -23.83 -14.55
N VAL A 349 2.06 -22.95 -13.63
CA VAL A 349 3.32 -23.06 -12.87
C VAL A 349 3.33 -24.30 -12.00
N ARG A 350 2.24 -24.55 -11.27
CA ARG A 350 2.11 -25.74 -10.41
C ARG A 350 2.10 -27.03 -11.22
N ASP A 351 1.38 -27.06 -12.33
CA ASP A 351 1.30 -28.21 -13.23
C ASP A 351 2.67 -28.51 -13.87
N ALA A 352 3.46 -27.48 -14.16
CA ALA A 352 4.84 -27.64 -14.60
C ALA A 352 5.73 -28.22 -13.48
N GLN A 353 5.61 -27.70 -12.25
CA GLN A 353 6.37 -28.17 -11.10
C GLN A 353 6.09 -29.64 -10.74
N LEU A 354 4.82 -30.06 -10.82
CA LEU A 354 4.38 -31.42 -10.50
C LEU A 354 4.54 -32.42 -11.65
N SER A 355 4.99 -31.97 -12.83
CA SER A 355 5.16 -32.85 -13.97
C SER A 355 6.39 -33.77 -13.81
N ASP A 356 6.32 -34.99 -14.36
CA ASP A 356 7.47 -35.92 -14.43
C ASP A 356 8.51 -35.51 -15.50
N GLU A 357 8.47 -34.26 -15.97
CA GLU A 357 9.37 -33.74 -16.99
C GLU A 357 10.76 -33.44 -16.41
N SER A 358 11.78 -33.37 -17.28
CA SER A 358 13.11 -32.91 -16.88
C SER A 358 13.08 -31.46 -16.40
N GLU A 359 13.87 -31.12 -15.38
CA GLU A 359 13.96 -29.75 -14.82
C GLU A 359 14.06 -28.62 -15.87
N PRO A 360 14.88 -28.69 -16.94
CA PRO A 360 14.90 -27.63 -17.96
C PRO A 360 13.55 -27.40 -18.66
N ARG A 361 12.76 -28.47 -18.86
CA ARG A 361 11.42 -28.37 -19.47
C ARG A 361 10.41 -27.80 -18.47
N GLN A 362 10.49 -28.22 -17.20
CA GLN A 362 9.66 -27.65 -16.14
C GLN A 362 9.89 -26.13 -16.04
N LEU A 363 11.15 -25.69 -15.97
CA LEU A 363 11.51 -24.28 -15.92
C LEU A 363 11.06 -23.50 -17.17
N SER A 364 11.18 -24.10 -18.36
CA SER A 364 10.66 -23.49 -19.60
C SER A 364 9.14 -23.29 -19.58
N ARG A 365 8.38 -24.26 -19.07
CA ARG A 365 6.92 -24.14 -18.94
C ARG A 365 6.53 -23.07 -17.92
N ILE A 366 7.29 -22.96 -16.83
CA ILE A 366 7.12 -21.90 -15.84
C ILE A 366 7.37 -20.51 -16.47
N ASP A 367 8.41 -20.38 -17.29
CA ASP A 367 8.69 -19.16 -18.05
C ASP A 367 7.55 -18.79 -19.01
N ASP A 368 7.05 -19.78 -19.76
CA ASP A 368 5.94 -19.58 -20.69
C ASP A 368 4.69 -19.07 -19.97
N ALA A 369 4.36 -19.66 -18.81
CA ALA A 369 3.24 -19.22 -17.98
C ALA A 369 3.41 -17.78 -17.48
N ARG A 370 4.62 -17.37 -17.09
CA ARG A 370 4.93 -15.99 -16.69
C ARG A 370 4.82 -15.03 -17.87
N ILE A 371 5.32 -15.40 -19.04
CA ILE A 371 5.24 -14.58 -20.25
C ILE A 371 3.78 -14.36 -20.65
N GLU A 372 2.95 -15.41 -20.61
CA GLU A 372 1.52 -15.32 -20.88
C GLU A 372 0.83 -14.37 -19.89
N PHE A 373 1.08 -14.52 -18.59
CA PHE A 373 0.58 -13.62 -17.55
C PHE A 373 0.97 -12.17 -17.82
N THR A 374 2.24 -11.91 -18.14
CA THR A 374 2.76 -10.56 -18.42
C THR A 374 2.04 -9.90 -19.58
N ASN A 375 1.85 -10.64 -20.67
CA ASN A 375 1.19 -10.15 -21.88
C ASN A 375 -0.29 -9.87 -21.61
N ALA A 376 -0.98 -10.76 -20.89
CA ALA A 376 -2.37 -10.58 -20.51
C ALA A 376 -2.55 -9.40 -19.55
N ASN A 377 -1.72 -9.27 -18.52
CA ASN A 377 -1.75 -8.15 -17.57
C ASN A 377 -1.50 -6.80 -18.27
N ARG A 378 -0.56 -6.75 -19.24
CA ARG A 378 -0.33 -5.56 -20.07
C ARG A 378 -1.57 -5.20 -20.91
N GLY A 379 -2.22 -6.20 -21.50
CA GLY A 379 -3.48 -6.03 -22.23
C GLY A 379 -4.57 -5.43 -21.35
N LEU A 380 -4.72 -5.94 -20.12
CA LEU A 380 -5.67 -5.43 -19.13
C LEU A 380 -5.34 -3.99 -18.70
N CYS A 381 -4.07 -3.66 -18.48
CA CYS A 381 -3.66 -2.29 -18.16
C CYS A 381 -4.03 -1.30 -19.28
N ASN A 382 -3.83 -1.67 -20.54
CA ASN A 382 -4.24 -0.85 -21.68
C ASN A 382 -5.77 -0.67 -21.73
N ARG A 383 -6.52 -1.75 -21.48
CA ARG A 383 -7.99 -1.74 -21.45
C ARG A 383 -8.52 -0.85 -20.32
N ARG A 384 -7.91 -0.89 -19.13
CA ARG A 384 -8.24 0.01 -18.00
C ARG A 384 -8.03 1.48 -18.35
N ARG A 385 -6.88 1.82 -18.93
CA ARG A 385 -6.60 3.21 -19.34
C ARG A 385 -7.60 3.71 -20.38
N ALA A 386 -8.04 2.83 -21.29
CA ALA A 386 -9.05 3.16 -22.29
C ALA A 386 -10.45 3.38 -21.69
N VAL A 387 -10.88 2.53 -20.76
CA VAL A 387 -12.26 2.53 -20.23
C VAL A 387 -12.45 3.50 -19.06
N LEU A 388 -11.48 3.58 -18.15
CA LEU A 388 -11.64 4.29 -16.87
C LEU A 388 -11.04 5.70 -16.87
N SER A 389 -10.34 6.11 -17.93
CA SER A 389 -9.58 7.37 -18.01
C SER A 389 -8.62 7.56 -16.81
N THR A 390 -8.09 8.78 -16.57
CA THR A 390 -7.29 9.10 -15.37
C THR A 390 -8.18 9.27 -14.13
N SER A 391 -8.89 8.21 -13.74
CA SER A 391 -9.64 8.12 -12.49
C SER A 391 -8.78 7.53 -11.36
N HIS A 392 -9.12 7.84 -10.11
CA HIS A 392 -8.45 7.23 -8.94
C HIS A 392 -8.65 5.70 -8.90
N LEU A 393 -9.78 5.21 -9.42
CA LEU A 393 -10.04 3.78 -9.61
C LEU A 393 -9.03 3.16 -10.59
N ALA A 394 -8.72 3.83 -11.71
CA ALA A 394 -7.71 3.34 -12.64
C ALA A 394 -6.32 3.24 -12.00
N ALA A 395 -5.93 4.25 -11.21
CA ALA A 395 -4.66 4.25 -10.49
C ALA A 395 -4.59 3.11 -9.46
N TRP A 396 -5.68 2.86 -8.72
CA TRP A 396 -5.73 1.75 -7.76
C TRP A 396 -5.68 0.38 -8.43
N LEU A 397 -6.37 0.20 -9.56
CA LEU A 397 -6.30 -1.06 -10.32
C LEU A 397 -4.90 -1.30 -10.89
N GLU A 398 -4.18 -0.25 -11.31
CA GLU A 398 -2.77 -0.36 -11.71
C GLU A 398 -1.87 -0.77 -10.54
N PHE A 399 -2.10 -0.19 -9.35
CA PHE A 399 -1.45 -0.61 -8.12
C PHE A 399 -1.73 -2.08 -7.77
N GLU A 400 -2.98 -2.53 -7.80
CA GLU A 400 -3.34 -3.95 -7.57
C GLU A 400 -2.65 -4.85 -8.60
N SER A 401 -2.62 -4.47 -9.88
CA SER A 401 -1.89 -5.25 -10.90
C SER A 401 -0.39 -5.37 -10.64
N CYS A 402 0.25 -4.31 -10.15
CA CYS A 402 1.65 -4.38 -9.76
C CYS A 402 1.84 -5.31 -8.57
N ALA A 403 0.87 -5.36 -7.64
CA ALA A 403 0.89 -6.27 -6.51
C ALA A 403 0.75 -7.73 -6.97
N LEU A 404 -0.16 -8.02 -7.90
CA LEU A 404 -0.30 -9.36 -8.49
C LEU A 404 0.97 -9.79 -9.24
N ASP A 405 1.61 -8.87 -9.97
CA ASP A 405 2.88 -9.13 -10.68
C ASP A 405 4.03 -9.45 -9.71
N LEU A 406 4.09 -8.74 -8.57
CA LEU A 406 5.03 -9.05 -7.49
C LEU A 406 4.76 -10.43 -6.89
N LEU A 407 3.50 -10.75 -6.60
CA LEU A 407 3.10 -12.05 -6.03
C LEU A 407 3.53 -13.21 -6.93
N ILE A 408 3.22 -13.12 -8.22
CA ILE A 408 3.67 -14.13 -9.20
C ILE A 408 5.19 -14.23 -9.20
N SER A 409 5.90 -13.10 -9.31
CA SER A 409 7.37 -13.12 -9.40
C SER A 409 8.04 -13.73 -8.17
N GLY A 410 7.52 -13.45 -6.97
CA GLY A 410 7.98 -14.08 -5.73
C GLY A 410 7.67 -15.59 -5.68
N MET A 411 6.46 -15.99 -6.09
CA MET A 411 6.05 -17.40 -6.10
C MET A 411 6.84 -18.24 -7.10
N LEU A 412 7.17 -17.70 -8.27
CA LEU A 412 8.03 -18.39 -9.24
C LEU A 412 9.39 -18.74 -8.63
N LEU A 413 10.03 -17.79 -7.97
CA LEU A 413 11.30 -18.01 -7.29
C LEU A 413 11.16 -19.04 -6.17
N HIS A 414 10.09 -18.97 -5.39
CA HIS A 414 9.82 -19.92 -4.30
C HIS A 414 9.63 -21.34 -4.83
N PHE A 415 8.74 -21.56 -5.81
CA PHE A 415 8.47 -22.89 -6.36
C PHE A 415 9.67 -23.53 -7.04
N THR A 416 10.48 -22.73 -7.73
CA THR A 416 11.69 -23.21 -8.39
C THR A 416 12.79 -23.60 -7.40
N LEU A 417 12.87 -22.92 -6.25
CA LEU A 417 13.89 -23.20 -5.23
C LEU A 417 13.43 -24.22 -4.17
N GLY A 418 12.13 -24.48 -4.09
CA GLY A 418 11.49 -25.45 -3.19
C GLY A 418 11.69 -25.11 -1.71
N ASP A 419 11.58 -26.12 -0.85
CA ASP A 419 11.69 -26.00 0.62
C ASP A 419 13.08 -25.54 1.10
N ASN A 420 14.08 -25.51 0.20
CA ASN A 420 15.43 -25.01 0.45
C ASN A 420 15.57 -23.51 0.09
N PHE A 421 14.48 -22.74 0.09
CA PHE A 421 14.53 -21.30 -0.14
C PHE A 421 15.22 -20.59 1.03
N THR A 422 16.55 -20.55 0.96
CA THR A 422 17.42 -19.86 1.91
C THR A 422 18.22 -18.79 1.16
N PRO A 423 18.56 -17.65 1.80
CA PRO A 423 19.44 -16.66 1.17
C PRO A 423 20.77 -17.26 0.68
N GLN A 424 21.26 -18.31 1.35
CA GLN A 424 22.50 -18.99 0.99
C GLN A 424 22.32 -19.88 -0.24
N SER A 425 21.23 -20.66 -0.31
CA SER A 425 20.89 -21.46 -1.50
C SER A 425 20.73 -20.55 -2.73
N PHE A 426 20.02 -19.43 -2.55
CA PHE A 426 19.89 -18.40 -3.59
C PHE A 426 21.25 -17.81 -4.00
N TYR A 427 22.13 -17.53 -3.03
CA TYR A 427 23.49 -17.07 -3.30
C TYR A 427 24.31 -18.09 -4.10
N ASP A 428 24.28 -19.35 -3.68
CA ASP A 428 25.09 -20.40 -4.29
C ASP A 428 24.61 -20.70 -5.71
N VAL A 429 23.30 -20.70 -5.96
CA VAL A 429 22.74 -20.80 -7.32
C VAL A 429 23.12 -19.56 -8.15
N SER A 430 22.95 -18.35 -7.62
CA SER A 430 23.26 -17.11 -8.36
C SER A 430 24.75 -16.91 -8.65
N THR A 431 25.64 -17.51 -7.85
CA THR A 431 27.10 -17.47 -8.05
C THR A 431 27.65 -18.72 -8.76
N CYS A 432 26.77 -19.53 -9.36
CA CYS A 432 27.13 -20.77 -10.07
C CYS A 432 27.91 -21.78 -9.21
N ARG A 433 27.68 -21.78 -7.89
CA ARG A 433 28.25 -22.72 -6.92
C ARG A 433 27.32 -23.90 -6.63
N ALA A 434 26.04 -23.78 -6.96
CA ALA A 434 25.02 -24.83 -6.82
C ALA A 434 23.99 -24.79 -7.96
N GLY A 435 23.15 -25.81 -8.04
CA GLY A 435 22.07 -25.91 -9.03
C GLY A 435 22.55 -26.29 -10.45
N SER A 436 21.60 -26.65 -11.31
CA SER A 436 21.87 -26.91 -12.73
C SER A 436 22.09 -25.61 -13.51
N GLU A 437 22.63 -25.69 -14.73
CA GLU A 437 22.75 -24.53 -15.63
C GLU A 437 21.38 -23.90 -15.97
N ALA A 438 20.34 -24.73 -16.10
CA ALA A 438 18.97 -24.26 -16.36
C ALA A 438 18.43 -23.47 -15.17
N LEU A 439 18.59 -24.00 -13.95
CA LEU A 439 18.19 -23.34 -12.71
C LEU A 439 18.95 -22.03 -12.48
N GLN A 440 20.27 -22.04 -12.71
CA GLN A 440 21.10 -20.83 -12.61
C GLN A 440 20.65 -19.76 -13.60
N THR A 441 20.34 -20.14 -14.84
CA THR A 441 19.83 -19.23 -15.87
C THR A 441 18.48 -18.66 -15.48
N PHE A 442 17.57 -19.50 -14.98
CA PHE A 442 16.26 -19.10 -14.51
C PHE A 442 16.36 -18.07 -13.37
N VAL A 443 17.12 -18.35 -12.32
CA VAL A 443 17.31 -17.43 -11.18
C VAL A 443 17.93 -16.10 -11.62
N ARG A 444 18.88 -16.12 -12.56
CA ARG A 444 19.50 -14.92 -13.11
C ARG A 444 18.50 -14.02 -13.86
N VAL A 445 17.45 -14.59 -14.44
CA VAL A 445 16.38 -13.84 -15.12
C VAL A 445 15.33 -13.36 -14.11
N HIS A 446 14.83 -14.24 -13.25
CA HIS A 446 13.68 -13.94 -12.39
C HIS A 446 14.02 -13.16 -11.12
N GLY A 447 15.24 -13.25 -10.60
CA GLY A 447 15.69 -12.43 -9.48
C GLY A 447 15.55 -10.93 -9.78
N PRO A 448 16.12 -10.43 -10.90
CA PRO A 448 15.92 -9.05 -11.35
C PRO A 448 14.45 -8.70 -11.59
N ILE A 449 13.66 -9.59 -12.20
CA ILE A 449 12.23 -9.36 -12.43
C ILE A 449 11.49 -9.13 -11.11
N ASN A 450 11.75 -9.94 -10.08
CA ASN A 450 11.11 -9.78 -8.77
C ASN A 450 11.43 -8.41 -8.13
N ALA A 451 12.68 -7.93 -8.30
CA ALA A 451 13.07 -6.60 -7.86
C ALA A 451 12.38 -5.49 -8.67
N GLU A 452 12.28 -5.64 -9.99
CA GLU A 452 11.56 -4.70 -10.86
C GLU A 452 10.06 -4.63 -10.54
N SER A 453 9.41 -5.77 -10.28
CA SER A 453 8.00 -5.85 -9.87
C SER A 453 7.78 -5.14 -8.53
N THR A 454 8.70 -5.32 -7.59
CA THR A 454 8.68 -4.61 -6.30
C THR A 454 8.83 -3.10 -6.49
N GLU A 455 9.78 -2.66 -7.32
CA GLU A 455 9.99 -1.24 -7.66
C GLU A 455 8.72 -0.63 -8.29
N CYS A 456 8.11 -1.36 -9.23
CA CYS A 456 6.86 -0.95 -9.89
C CYS A 456 5.71 -0.81 -8.89
N LEU A 457 5.55 -1.75 -7.96
CA LEU A 457 4.52 -1.69 -6.93
C LEU A 457 4.70 -0.47 -6.01
N LEU A 458 5.92 -0.23 -5.53
CA LEU A 458 6.21 0.94 -4.70
C LEU A 458 6.00 2.24 -5.46
N ALA A 459 6.34 2.28 -6.75
CA ALA A 459 6.08 3.43 -7.61
C ALA A 459 4.56 3.64 -7.83
N ALA A 460 3.79 2.58 -8.03
CA ALA A 460 2.34 2.67 -8.17
C ALA A 460 1.69 3.18 -6.88
N LEU A 461 2.13 2.68 -5.72
CA LEU A 461 1.72 3.16 -4.41
C LEU A 461 2.05 4.64 -4.23
N ALA A 462 3.29 5.05 -4.51
CA ALA A 462 3.73 6.43 -4.41
C ALA A 462 2.90 7.40 -5.28
N ASN A 463 2.35 6.91 -6.39
CA ASN A 463 1.53 7.70 -7.32
C ASN A 463 0.03 7.62 -7.06
N LEU A 464 -0.44 6.91 -6.03
CA LEU A 464 -1.87 6.88 -5.70
C LEU A 464 -2.37 8.28 -5.31
N PRO A 465 -3.46 8.78 -5.92
CA PRO A 465 -4.10 10.02 -5.51
C PRO A 465 -4.58 9.97 -4.05
N THR A 466 -4.00 10.77 -3.15
CA THR A 466 -4.31 10.68 -1.71
C THR A 466 -5.37 11.66 -1.20
N LYS A 467 -5.70 12.71 -1.98
CA LYS A 467 -6.58 13.78 -1.52
C LYS A 467 -8.04 13.45 -1.79
N ASP A 468 -8.83 13.33 -0.73
CA ASP A 468 -10.29 13.14 -0.77
C ASP A 468 -10.72 11.92 -1.60
N VAL A 469 -9.91 10.86 -1.60
CA VAL A 469 -10.20 9.60 -2.29
C VAL A 469 -10.44 8.49 -1.28
N LEU A 470 -11.52 7.72 -1.50
CA LEU A 470 -11.79 6.48 -0.78
C LEU A 470 -11.10 5.31 -1.48
N TYR A 471 -10.27 4.58 -0.74
CA TYR A 471 -9.67 3.32 -1.18
C TYR A 471 -10.08 2.18 -0.27
N PRO A 472 -10.05 0.94 -0.76
CA PRO A 472 -10.21 -0.24 0.07
C PRO A 472 -8.95 -0.44 0.93
N THR A 473 -8.97 0.19 2.11
CA THR A 473 -7.82 0.33 3.00
C THR A 473 -7.11 -0.99 3.25
N THR A 474 -7.81 -2.01 3.75
CA THR A 474 -7.21 -3.29 4.18
C THR A 474 -6.41 -3.95 3.05
N LEU A 475 -7.00 -4.04 1.85
CA LEU A 475 -6.31 -4.58 0.67
C LEU A 475 -5.15 -3.69 0.23
N THR A 476 -5.34 -2.37 0.26
CA THR A 476 -4.31 -1.41 -0.14
C THR A 476 -3.07 -1.54 0.75
N PHE A 477 -3.29 -1.63 2.06
CA PHE A 477 -2.23 -1.85 3.04
C PHE A 477 -1.60 -3.23 2.90
N ALA A 478 -2.38 -4.30 2.71
CA ALA A 478 -1.84 -5.66 2.52
C ALA A 478 -0.85 -5.71 1.33
N TYR A 479 -1.24 -5.16 0.18
CA TYR A 479 -0.35 -5.07 -0.99
C TYR A 479 0.87 -4.18 -0.73
N ALA A 480 0.66 -3.00 -0.14
CA ALA A 480 1.74 -2.06 0.14
C ALA A 480 2.79 -2.66 1.09
N MET A 481 2.33 -3.29 2.17
CA MET A 481 3.20 -3.92 3.16
C MET A 481 4.02 -5.05 2.55
N ARG A 482 3.41 -5.88 1.69
CA ARG A 482 4.15 -6.93 0.97
C ARG A 482 5.26 -6.36 0.09
N GLY A 483 4.99 -5.27 -0.62
CA GLY A 483 6.00 -4.56 -1.41
C GLY A 483 7.15 -3.99 -0.56
N VAL A 484 6.82 -3.37 0.58
CA VAL A 484 7.84 -2.81 1.49
C VAL A 484 8.70 -3.91 2.12
N ILE A 485 8.09 -5.01 2.59
CA ILE A 485 8.82 -6.15 3.16
C ILE A 485 9.78 -6.73 2.12
N MET A 486 9.29 -7.00 0.90
CA MET A 486 10.13 -7.53 -0.18
C MET A 486 11.28 -6.57 -0.54
N ALA A 487 11.02 -5.26 -0.58
CA ALA A 487 12.07 -4.28 -0.82
C ALA A 487 13.16 -4.32 0.26
N LEU A 488 12.79 -4.47 1.53
CA LEU A 488 13.72 -4.62 2.65
C LEU A 488 14.52 -5.92 2.54
N GLU A 489 13.88 -7.03 2.14
CA GLU A 489 14.55 -8.31 1.90
C GLU A 489 15.59 -8.21 0.78
N ILE A 490 15.26 -7.55 -0.34
CA ILE A 490 16.19 -7.31 -1.46
C ILE A 490 17.39 -6.48 -1.00
N HIS A 491 17.16 -5.41 -0.22
CA HIS A 491 18.24 -4.58 0.33
C HIS A 491 19.13 -5.39 1.29
N ALA A 492 18.52 -6.10 2.24
CA ALA A 492 19.25 -6.92 3.21
C ALA A 492 20.09 -7.99 2.51
N THR A 493 19.53 -8.65 1.50
CA THR A 493 20.19 -9.67 0.68
C THR A 493 21.39 -9.06 -0.07
N SER A 494 21.22 -7.89 -0.68
CA SER A 494 22.30 -7.21 -1.41
C SER A 494 23.48 -6.86 -0.50
N PHE A 495 23.21 -6.27 0.66
CA PHE A 495 24.26 -5.93 1.62
C PHE A 495 24.93 -7.16 2.22
N LYS A 496 24.16 -8.20 2.58
CA LYS A 496 24.68 -9.39 3.27
C LYS A 496 25.47 -10.30 2.35
N LEU A 497 24.96 -10.56 1.14
CA LEU A 497 25.52 -11.55 0.23
C LEU A 497 26.49 -10.94 -0.77
N TRP A 498 26.17 -9.75 -1.29
CA TRP A 498 26.96 -9.11 -2.33
C TRP A 498 27.90 -8.04 -1.79
N ARG A 499 27.74 -7.64 -0.51
CA ARG A 499 28.54 -6.58 0.15
C ARG A 499 28.48 -5.24 -0.59
N GLU A 500 27.41 -5.04 -1.34
CA GLU A 500 27.17 -3.85 -2.16
C GLU A 500 25.71 -3.40 -1.95
N PRO A 501 25.42 -2.09 -2.04
CA PRO A 501 24.04 -1.60 -2.03
C PRO A 501 23.30 -2.12 -3.27
N PRO A 502 21.96 -2.24 -3.22
CA PRO A 502 21.20 -2.68 -4.39
C PRO A 502 21.40 -1.72 -5.57
N PRO A 503 21.37 -2.25 -6.81
CA PRO A 503 21.39 -1.42 -8.00
C PRO A 503 20.31 -0.34 -7.92
N ARG A 504 20.67 0.91 -8.24
CA ARG A 504 19.76 2.08 -8.15
C ARG A 504 19.27 2.39 -6.73
N GLU A 505 20.07 2.12 -5.70
CA GLU A 505 19.78 2.50 -4.30
C GLU A 505 19.12 3.89 -4.11
N PRO A 506 19.52 4.98 -4.80
CA PRO A 506 18.84 6.27 -4.66
C PRO A 506 17.36 6.26 -5.07
N VAL A 507 16.99 5.44 -6.06
CA VAL A 507 15.60 5.27 -6.52
C VAL A 507 14.82 4.51 -5.46
N TRP A 508 15.36 3.42 -4.92
CA TRP A 508 14.75 2.66 -3.85
C TRP A 508 14.51 3.50 -2.58
N ASN A 509 15.52 4.27 -2.17
CA ASN A 509 15.40 5.18 -1.03
C ASN A 509 14.30 6.24 -1.26
N LEU A 510 14.20 6.79 -2.48
CA LEU A 510 13.14 7.74 -2.83
C LEU A 510 11.76 7.08 -2.81
N LEU A 511 11.64 5.88 -3.39
CA LEU A 511 10.39 5.14 -3.46
C LEU A 511 9.89 4.74 -2.07
N LEU A 512 10.75 4.21 -1.21
CA LEU A 512 10.39 3.84 0.16
C LEU A 512 9.90 5.05 0.96
N ARG A 513 10.58 6.20 0.84
CA ARG A 513 10.14 7.46 1.48
C ARG A 513 8.82 7.98 0.92
N THR A 514 8.62 7.88 -0.38
CA THR A 514 7.39 8.36 -1.02
C THR A 514 6.22 7.44 -0.73
N ALA A 515 6.46 6.12 -0.69
CA ALA A 515 5.48 5.11 -0.29
C ALA A 515 5.05 5.32 1.16
N ASP A 516 6.00 5.58 2.06
CA ASP A 516 5.74 5.98 3.45
C ASP A 516 4.87 7.25 3.53
N ASP A 517 5.25 8.30 2.81
CA ASP A 517 4.45 9.54 2.75
C ASP A 517 3.06 9.30 2.17
N THR A 518 2.91 8.43 1.17
CA THR A 518 1.60 8.07 0.61
C THR A 518 0.78 7.27 1.61
N LEU A 519 1.35 6.27 2.27
CA LEU A 519 0.66 5.49 3.32
C LEU A 519 0.20 6.38 4.48
N ARG A 520 0.98 7.40 4.85
CA ARG A 520 0.57 8.43 5.83
C ARG A 520 -0.60 9.29 5.36
N ARG A 521 -0.72 9.50 4.05
CA ARG A 521 -1.74 10.38 3.44
C ARG A 521 -2.99 9.64 2.99
N LEU A 522 -2.91 8.33 2.73
CA LEU A 522 -4.07 7.49 2.49
C LEU A 522 -4.96 7.57 3.73
N LYS A 523 -6.12 8.22 3.59
CA LYS A 523 -7.11 8.31 4.66
C LYS A 523 -7.86 6.98 4.80
N GLY A 524 -8.11 6.59 6.06
CA GLY A 524 -8.87 5.41 6.48
C GLY A 524 -7.95 4.19 6.67
N GLY A 525 -7.91 3.48 7.80
CA GLY A 525 -8.71 3.57 9.03
C GLY A 525 -7.98 4.26 10.19
N GLY A 526 -8.68 4.40 11.32
CA GLY A 526 -8.22 5.06 12.55
C GLY A 526 -8.34 6.59 12.50
N GLY A 527 -9.51 7.11 12.87
CA GLY A 527 -9.81 8.52 12.72
C GLY A 527 -8.88 9.45 13.51
N GLN A 528 -8.56 10.61 12.94
CA GLN A 528 -8.80 11.92 13.58
C GLN A 528 -9.11 13.04 12.59
N VAL A 529 -10.15 13.78 12.99
CA VAL A 529 -10.23 15.24 13.19
C VAL A 529 -9.57 16.14 12.14
N ALA A 530 -10.43 16.79 11.36
CA ALA A 530 -10.12 18.04 10.69
C ALA A 530 -9.61 19.08 11.71
N ALA A 531 -8.48 19.72 11.39
CA ALA A 531 -7.99 20.86 12.14
C ALA A 531 -9.11 21.91 12.37
N PRO A 532 -9.17 22.56 13.54
CA PRO A 532 -10.23 23.52 13.84
C PRO A 532 -10.16 24.72 12.88
N PRO A 533 -11.31 25.33 12.52
CA PRO A 533 -11.29 26.55 11.73
C PRO A 533 -10.62 27.66 12.56
N GLN A 534 -9.59 28.30 11.99
CA GLN A 534 -8.93 29.43 12.65
C GLN A 534 -9.94 30.55 12.94
N PRO A 535 -9.97 31.09 14.16
CA PRO A 535 -10.80 32.25 14.45
C PRO A 535 -10.22 33.48 13.77
N THR A 536 -11.07 34.17 13.03
CA THR A 536 -10.81 35.49 12.48
C THR A 536 -10.72 36.53 13.60
N SER A 537 -9.50 36.97 13.98
CA SER A 537 -9.31 38.31 14.57
C SER A 537 -7.86 38.82 14.47
N LEU A 538 -7.72 39.88 13.66
CA LEU A 538 -6.85 41.06 13.78
C LEU A 538 -5.64 41.09 14.75
N ALA A 539 -4.48 41.33 14.12
CA ALA A 539 -3.41 42.26 14.51
C ALA A 539 -2.33 41.87 15.55
N ASN A 540 -1.08 42.03 15.06
CA ASN A 540 0.21 42.32 15.72
C ASN A 540 1.11 41.17 16.17
N GLY A 541 2.33 41.17 15.61
CA GLY A 541 3.56 40.85 16.34
C GLY A 541 4.20 39.50 16.03
N PHE A 542 5.44 39.56 15.52
CA PHE A 542 6.42 38.49 15.39
C PHE A 542 6.47 37.47 16.54
N GLU A 543 6.42 36.16 16.23
CA GLU A 543 7.45 35.13 16.47
C GLU A 543 6.98 33.77 15.89
N PRO A 544 7.85 32.90 15.33
CA PRO A 544 7.48 31.57 14.86
C PRO A 544 7.78 30.53 15.94
N ASP A 545 6.82 30.23 16.80
CA ASP A 545 6.93 29.12 17.75
C ASP A 545 6.47 27.80 17.13
N ALA A 546 7.29 26.79 17.38
CA ALA A 546 7.11 25.41 16.98
C ALA A 546 5.95 24.75 17.72
N GLY A 547 5.10 24.03 16.99
CA GLY A 547 4.00 23.25 17.56
C GLY A 547 3.33 22.39 16.49
N PHE A 548 3.98 21.30 16.09
CA PHE A 548 3.30 20.23 15.36
C PHE A 548 2.55 19.37 16.39
N GLU A 549 1.29 19.71 16.66
CA GLU A 549 0.38 18.81 17.37
C GLU A 549 -0.04 17.68 16.42
N SER A 550 0.53 16.49 16.64
CA SER A 550 0.12 15.25 15.99
C SER A 550 -1.19 14.76 16.61
N GLN A 551 -2.30 15.13 16.00
CA GLN A 551 -3.62 14.65 16.36
C GLN A 551 -3.98 13.42 15.50
N GLY A 552 -3.94 12.28 16.21
CA GLY A 552 -4.34 10.90 15.94
C GLY A 552 -4.48 10.38 14.52
N PHE A 553 -3.54 9.52 14.22
CA PHE A 553 -3.67 8.50 13.21
C PHE A 553 -4.01 7.19 13.91
N ASP A 554 -4.54 6.21 13.17
CA ASP A 554 -4.54 4.81 13.57
C ASP A 554 -3.21 4.46 14.24
N PRO A 555 -3.20 3.83 15.43
CA PRO A 555 -1.94 3.44 16.06
C PRO A 555 -1.06 2.57 15.17
N MET A 556 -1.63 1.82 14.22
CA MET A 556 -0.88 1.08 13.21
C MET A 556 -0.18 2.00 12.19
N VAL A 557 -0.89 2.98 11.63
CA VAL A 557 -0.37 3.93 10.63
C VAL A 557 0.55 4.96 11.28
N ALA A 558 0.22 5.45 12.47
CA ALA A 558 1.03 6.38 13.26
C ALA A 558 2.35 5.75 13.74
N SER A 559 2.28 4.50 14.22
CA SER A 559 3.45 3.73 14.66
C SER A 559 4.37 3.43 13.48
N PHE A 560 3.82 3.02 12.33
CA PHE A 560 4.58 2.77 11.11
C PHE A 560 5.22 4.03 10.52
N ALA A 561 4.48 5.14 10.48
CA ALA A 561 4.96 6.44 10.01
C ALA A 561 6.10 6.98 10.89
N ALA A 562 5.94 6.92 12.22
CA ALA A 562 6.99 7.29 13.17
C ALA A 562 8.20 6.35 13.09
N TRP A 563 7.96 5.08 12.76
CA TRP A 563 8.97 4.04 12.58
C TRP A 563 9.82 4.24 11.32
N ILE A 564 9.24 4.53 10.15
CA ILE A 564 10.01 4.90 8.95
C ILE A 564 10.75 6.22 9.18
N ALA A 565 10.12 7.20 9.83
CA ALA A 565 10.73 8.50 10.14
C ALA A 565 11.94 8.40 11.09
N GLY A 566 11.97 7.38 11.95
CA GLY A 566 13.08 7.11 12.87
C GLY A 566 14.31 6.47 12.23
N ILE A 567 14.23 6.03 10.97
CA ILE A 567 15.36 5.43 10.24
C ILE A 567 16.34 6.54 9.84
N ASN A 568 17.53 6.57 10.47
CA ASN A 568 18.62 7.46 10.06
C ASN A 568 19.35 6.89 8.83
N TRP A 569 18.84 7.20 7.65
CA TRP A 569 19.38 6.78 6.35
C TRP A 569 20.83 7.23 6.07
N ASN A 570 21.40 8.14 6.86
CA ASN A 570 22.78 8.61 6.67
C ASN A 570 23.82 7.71 7.34
N GLN A 571 23.42 6.71 8.13
CA GLN A 571 24.35 5.74 8.74
C GLN A 571 24.86 4.66 7.77
N PHE A 572 24.36 4.64 6.53
CA PHE A 572 24.65 3.62 5.52
C PHE A 572 25.72 4.05 4.50
N VAL A 573 26.30 5.25 4.67
CA VAL A 573 27.49 5.64 3.90
C VAL A 573 28.70 4.95 4.52
N MET A 574 29.20 3.92 3.85
CA MET A 574 30.48 3.30 4.19
C MET A 574 31.58 4.38 4.21
N PRO A 575 32.38 4.50 5.29
CA PRO A 575 33.65 5.20 5.18
C PRO A 575 34.55 4.41 4.22
N GLU A 576 35.17 5.11 3.27
CA GLU A 576 36.13 4.56 2.30
C GLU A 576 37.28 3.78 2.94
#